data_AF-A0A937BHV9-F1
#
_entry.id   AF-A0A937BHV9-F1
#
_cell.length_a   1.000
_cell.length_b   1.000
_cell.length_c   1.000
_cell.angle_alpha   90.00
_cell.angle_beta   90.00
_cell.angle_gamma   90.00
#
_symmetry.space_group_name_H-M   'P 1'
#
loop_
_entity.id
_entity.type
_entity.pdbx_description
1 polymer ?
#
loop_
_entity_poly.entity_id
_entity_poly.type
_entity_poly.pdbx_seq_one_letter_code
_entity_poly.pdbx_strand_id
1 'polypeptide(L)'
;MTVNSIIGEASVQLSVIGTLIDGRTINLNSTLRGTSYASSNLANCNFGSPDGRVFASAEGSCTITVNNNGFTAVSTGRVQSFNPTALSYVTIPGFANDVAVSGDYGYVAAGSGGLKIVALSSDRRTPSIVASLNLSGNANAVTLVGSRAYVAAGSAGLHVIDITNALAPRLLGSFATGGNAMGVKVVGTTAFVASGPNLQVVNVSNPTAMITVSTLSIGGTVWNLDIDPSRNLALVAAGSSGIRAVDISNVAALVLRGQVLTGDARGVAMRGNYAYVADYNNSTTSIDITNLNALALLSSTAESGRIPARRCVVRKFRLGRRCALCKWRSDR
;
A
#
# COMPACT_ATOMS: atom_id res chain seq x y z
N MET A 1 7.90 20.33 -7.89
CA MET A 1 6.91 19.25 -7.86
C MET A 1 7.56 18.00 -8.43
N THR A 2 7.54 16.86 -7.72
CA THR A 2 8.24 15.64 -8.15
C THR A 2 7.23 14.50 -8.27
N VAL A 3 7.14 13.91 -9.46
CA VAL A 3 6.33 12.73 -9.72
C VAL A 3 7.24 11.60 -10.11
N ASN A 4 7.05 10.44 -9.50
CA ASN A 4 7.70 9.23 -9.93
C ASN A 4 6.66 8.40 -10.69
N SER A 5 6.89 8.15 -11.98
CA SER A 5 6.12 7.16 -12.73
C SER A 5 6.94 5.90 -12.94
N ILE A 6 6.27 4.76 -12.95
CA ILE A 6 6.85 3.43 -13.14
C ILE A 6 6.64 2.94 -14.59
N ILE A 7 5.74 3.60 -15.35
CA ILE A 7 5.31 3.17 -16.69
C ILE A 7 5.56 4.25 -17.77
N GLY A 8 6.42 5.22 -17.50
CA GLY A 8 6.74 6.30 -18.46
C GLY A 8 5.71 7.43 -18.51
N GLU A 9 4.52 7.27 -17.92
CA GLU A 9 3.50 8.32 -17.84
C GLU A 9 3.36 8.84 -16.42
N ALA A 10 3.84 10.04 -16.15
CA ALA A 10 3.63 10.75 -14.89
C ALA A 10 2.72 11.94 -15.15
N SER A 11 1.75 12.21 -14.26
CA SER A 11 1.02 13.47 -14.32
C SER A 11 0.83 14.10 -12.95
N VAL A 12 0.65 15.42 -12.95
CA VAL A 12 0.21 16.17 -11.77
C VAL A 12 -0.91 17.11 -12.12
N GLN A 13 -1.87 17.20 -11.21
CA GLN A 13 -2.85 18.26 -11.22
C GLN A 13 -2.28 19.51 -10.55
N LEU A 14 -2.14 20.59 -11.30
CA LEU A 14 -1.85 21.90 -10.71
C LEU A 14 -3.04 22.36 -9.86
N SER A 15 -2.76 23.14 -8.82
CA SER A 15 -3.77 23.86 -8.06
C SER A 15 -3.55 25.35 -8.28
N VAL A 16 -4.50 25.98 -8.98
CA VAL A 16 -4.52 27.41 -9.28
C VAL A 16 -5.59 28.03 -8.40
N ILE A 17 -5.15 28.82 -7.43
CA ILE A 17 -6.02 29.42 -6.43
C ILE A 17 -5.90 30.94 -6.54
N GLY A 18 -7.03 31.59 -6.82
CA GLY A 18 -7.16 33.04 -6.66
C GLY A 18 -7.51 33.36 -5.21
N THR A 19 -6.96 34.44 -4.68
CA THR A 19 -7.38 35.00 -3.38
C THR A 19 -8.12 36.30 -3.65
N LEU A 20 -9.36 36.39 -3.18
CA LEU A 20 -10.20 37.58 -3.30
C LEU A 20 -9.79 38.62 -2.26
N ILE A 21 -10.22 39.86 -2.45
CA ILE A 21 -9.89 41.00 -1.57
C ILE A 21 -10.37 40.75 -0.12
N ASP A 22 -11.45 39.99 0.05
CA ASP A 22 -11.99 39.61 1.36
C ASP A 22 -11.32 38.36 2.00
N GLY A 23 -10.23 37.87 1.40
CA GLY A 23 -9.46 36.73 1.88
C GLY A 23 -10.06 35.36 1.52
N ARG A 24 -11.23 35.30 0.87
CA ARG A 24 -11.76 34.03 0.35
C ARG A 24 -10.91 33.53 -0.81
N THR A 25 -10.84 32.22 -0.97
CA THR A 25 -10.13 31.59 -2.07
C THR A 25 -11.09 31.04 -3.12
N ILE A 26 -10.65 31.05 -4.37
CA ILE A 26 -11.41 30.55 -5.52
C ILE A 26 -10.54 29.61 -6.35
N ASN A 27 -11.07 28.45 -6.70
CA ASN A 27 -10.41 27.53 -7.61
C ASN A 27 -10.49 28.10 -9.03
N LEU A 28 -9.33 28.31 -9.65
CA LEU A 28 -9.16 28.84 -11.00
C LEU A 28 -8.57 27.79 -11.96
N ASN A 29 -8.61 26.50 -11.62
CA ASN A 29 -8.04 25.48 -12.49
C ASN A 29 -8.67 25.45 -13.89
N SER A 30 -9.98 25.70 -13.97
CA SER A 30 -10.70 25.59 -15.24
C SER A 30 -10.35 26.73 -16.20
N THR A 31 -10.09 26.38 -17.45
CA THR A 31 -9.93 27.30 -18.57
C THR A 31 -11.19 28.14 -18.82
N LEU A 32 -12.36 27.63 -18.46
CA LEU A 32 -13.63 28.38 -18.45
C LEU A 32 -13.63 29.58 -17.49
N ARG A 33 -12.65 29.66 -16.57
CA ARG A 33 -12.43 30.79 -15.66
C ARG A 33 -11.34 31.75 -16.14
N GLY A 34 -10.93 31.65 -17.40
CA GLY A 34 -9.91 32.51 -18.01
C GLY A 34 -8.46 32.11 -17.69
N THR A 35 -8.25 30.91 -17.13
CA THR A 35 -6.91 30.39 -16.85
C THR A 35 -6.32 29.73 -18.09
N SER A 36 -5.12 30.13 -18.46
CA SER A 36 -4.32 29.48 -19.51
C SER A 36 -3.06 28.86 -18.93
N TYR A 37 -2.61 27.79 -19.57
CA TYR A 37 -1.43 27.02 -19.20
C TYR A 37 -0.47 26.98 -20.38
N ALA A 38 0.80 27.28 -20.13
CA ALA A 38 1.87 27.20 -21.11
C ALA A 38 3.08 26.47 -20.52
N SER A 39 3.87 25.85 -21.39
CA SER A 39 5.12 25.19 -21.04
C SER A 39 6.21 25.71 -21.96
N SER A 40 7.39 26.00 -21.42
CA SER A 40 8.57 26.33 -22.22
C SER A 40 9.08 25.14 -23.04
N ASN A 41 8.65 23.91 -22.70
CA ASN A 41 9.00 22.70 -23.43
C ASN A 41 7.90 21.64 -23.30
N LEU A 42 7.05 21.54 -24.33
CA LEU A 42 5.94 20.58 -24.39
C LEU A 42 6.40 19.12 -24.57
N ALA A 43 7.63 18.87 -25.05
CA ALA A 43 8.18 17.52 -25.11
C ALA A 43 8.50 16.98 -23.71
N ASN A 44 8.79 17.86 -22.75
CA ASN A 44 9.01 17.50 -21.35
C ASN A 44 7.72 17.51 -20.54
N CYS A 45 6.97 18.61 -20.63
CA CYS A 45 5.77 18.86 -19.84
C CYS A 45 4.64 19.32 -20.76
N ASN A 46 3.69 18.42 -21.04
CA ASN A 46 2.50 18.72 -21.83
C ASN A 46 1.27 18.84 -20.94
N PHE A 47 0.17 19.38 -21.45
CA PHE A 47 -1.10 19.50 -20.74
C PHE A 47 -2.17 18.57 -21.31
N GLY A 48 -3.11 18.16 -20.48
CA GLY A 48 -4.27 17.37 -20.91
C GLY A 48 -5.42 17.48 -19.91
N SER A 49 -6.41 16.60 -20.03
CA SER A 49 -7.62 16.64 -19.22
C SER A 49 -7.44 16.00 -17.83
N PRO A 50 -8.10 16.52 -16.77
CA PRO A 50 -8.77 17.83 -16.70
C PRO A 50 -7.80 19.03 -16.70
N ASP A 51 -8.33 20.23 -16.96
CA ASP A 51 -7.57 21.49 -17.00
C ASP A 51 -6.55 21.62 -15.86
N GLY A 52 -5.34 22.05 -16.22
CA GLY A 52 -4.21 22.16 -15.29
C GLY A 52 -3.53 20.83 -14.98
N ARG A 53 -3.89 19.73 -15.65
CA ARG A 53 -3.09 18.49 -15.58
C ARG A 53 -1.88 18.58 -16.49
N VAL A 54 -0.71 18.40 -15.89
CA VAL A 54 0.59 18.35 -16.56
C VAL A 54 1.03 16.90 -16.68
N PHE A 55 1.42 16.47 -17.87
CA PHE A 55 1.97 15.16 -18.18
C PHE A 55 3.47 15.27 -18.45
N ALA A 56 4.24 14.38 -17.84
CA ALA A 56 5.67 14.21 -18.08
C ALA A 56 5.86 13.23 -19.23
N SER A 57 6.60 13.65 -20.27
CA SER A 57 6.74 12.87 -21.51
C SER A 57 8.19 12.48 -21.82
N ALA A 58 9.15 13.39 -21.64
CA ALA A 58 10.58 13.12 -21.87
C ALA A 58 11.46 13.75 -20.79
N GLU A 59 12.65 13.19 -20.59
CA GLU A 59 13.64 13.69 -19.63
C GLU A 59 14.09 15.12 -19.93
N GLY A 60 14.28 15.92 -18.89
CA GLY A 60 14.70 17.31 -18.96
C GLY A 60 13.88 18.23 -18.07
N SER A 61 13.77 19.48 -18.45
CA SER A 61 13.11 20.52 -17.65
C SER A 61 12.20 21.40 -18.49
N CYS A 62 11.17 21.91 -17.84
CA CYS A 62 10.22 22.84 -18.42
C CYS A 62 9.90 23.95 -17.40
N THR A 63 9.52 25.11 -17.91
CA THR A 63 8.90 26.18 -17.12
C THR A 63 7.42 26.19 -17.47
N ILE A 64 6.58 25.89 -16.48
CA ILE A 64 5.13 25.95 -16.59
C ILE A 64 4.69 27.35 -16.19
N THR A 65 4.00 28.03 -17.09
CA THR A 65 3.43 29.35 -16.86
C THR A 65 1.91 29.22 -16.81
N VAL A 66 1.32 29.71 -15.72
CA VAL A 66 -0.13 29.81 -15.54
C VAL A 66 -0.50 31.28 -15.60
N ASN A 67 -1.43 31.65 -16.46
CA ASN A 67 -1.92 33.02 -16.57
C ASN A 67 -3.44 33.06 -16.33
N ASN A 68 -3.92 34.04 -15.59
CA ASN A 68 -5.34 34.32 -15.44
C ASN A 68 -5.52 35.84 -15.35
N ASN A 69 -6.19 36.45 -16.35
CA ASN A 69 -6.53 37.88 -16.36
C ASN A 69 -5.35 38.83 -16.04
N GLY A 70 -4.16 38.55 -16.58
CA GLY A 70 -2.95 39.37 -16.41
C GLY A 70 -2.09 38.98 -15.20
N PHE A 71 -2.58 38.11 -14.32
CA PHE A 71 -1.77 37.52 -13.25
C PHE A 71 -1.04 36.30 -13.77
N THR A 72 0.28 36.26 -13.59
CA THR A 72 1.13 35.14 -14.00
C THR A 72 1.75 34.46 -12.79
N ALA A 73 1.71 33.12 -12.78
CA ALA A 73 2.46 32.27 -11.87
C ALA A 73 3.34 31.33 -12.68
N VAL A 74 4.53 31.03 -12.17
CA VAL A 74 5.50 30.16 -12.84
C VAL A 74 5.90 29.01 -11.91
N SER A 75 6.03 27.81 -12.46
CA SER A 75 6.54 26.62 -11.77
C SER A 75 7.51 25.87 -12.66
N THR A 76 8.62 25.39 -12.09
CA THR A 76 9.55 24.52 -12.83
C THR A 76 9.11 23.06 -12.74
N GLY A 77 9.03 22.39 -13.88
CA GLY A 77 8.92 20.94 -13.98
C GLY A 77 10.27 20.31 -14.33
N ARG A 78 10.60 19.20 -13.69
CA ARG A 78 11.78 18.38 -14.01
C ARG A 78 11.32 16.94 -14.19
N VAL A 79 11.62 16.35 -15.34
CA VAL A 79 11.34 14.96 -15.68
C VAL A 79 12.66 14.22 -15.72
N GLN A 80 12.76 13.14 -14.97
CA GLN A 80 13.96 12.31 -14.91
C GLN A 80 13.52 10.85 -14.93
N SER A 81 14.21 9.99 -15.66
CA SER A 81 14.04 8.56 -15.48
C SER A 81 14.70 8.16 -14.16
N PHE A 82 14.00 7.29 -13.45
CA PHE A 82 14.56 6.62 -12.28
C PHE A 82 14.75 5.16 -12.64
N ASN A 83 16.01 4.76 -12.81
CA ASN A 83 16.36 3.35 -12.94
C ASN A 83 16.74 2.81 -11.54
N PRO A 84 15.85 2.06 -10.86
CA PRO A 84 16.12 1.61 -9.50
C PRO A 84 17.33 0.69 -9.47
N THR A 85 18.35 1.09 -8.72
CA THR A 85 19.46 0.20 -8.34
C THR A 85 19.34 -0.15 -6.88
N ALA A 86 19.79 -1.35 -6.54
CA ALA A 86 19.92 -1.73 -5.15
C ALA A 86 20.99 -0.85 -4.48
N LEU A 87 20.60 -0.19 -3.40
CA LEU A 87 21.49 0.72 -2.68
C LEU A 87 22.28 0.01 -1.58
N SER A 88 21.62 -0.84 -0.81
CA SER A 88 22.18 -1.58 0.32
C SER A 88 21.24 -2.74 0.71
N TYR A 89 21.73 -3.67 1.52
CA TYR A 89 20.95 -4.78 2.05
C TYR A 89 21.32 -5.04 3.51
N VAL A 90 20.36 -5.56 4.27
CA VAL A 90 20.58 -6.13 5.60
C VAL A 90 20.02 -7.54 5.61
N THR A 91 20.78 -8.49 6.14
CA THR A 91 20.33 -9.87 6.29
C THR A 91 19.38 -9.97 7.47
N ILE A 92 18.16 -10.42 7.22
CA ILE A 92 17.17 -10.70 8.27
C ILE A 92 17.26 -12.18 8.63
N PRO A 93 17.49 -12.53 9.91
CA PRO A 93 17.41 -13.93 10.36
C PRO A 93 15.98 -14.47 10.19
N GLY A 94 15.83 -15.59 9.48
CA GLY A 94 14.54 -16.20 9.18
C GLY A 94 13.91 -15.71 7.87
N PHE A 95 12.59 -15.91 7.72
CA PHE A 95 11.85 -15.52 6.52
C PHE A 95 11.29 -14.11 6.67
N ALA A 96 11.81 -13.14 5.90
CA ALA A 96 11.26 -11.78 5.84
C ALA A 96 9.93 -11.75 5.06
N ASN A 97 8.85 -12.13 5.74
CA ASN A 97 7.53 -12.34 5.14
C ASN A 97 6.81 -11.03 4.79
N ASP A 98 7.02 -9.97 5.58
CA ASP A 98 6.43 -8.66 5.37
C ASP A 98 7.24 -7.58 6.09
N VAL A 99 7.09 -6.33 5.68
CA VAL A 99 7.70 -5.19 6.36
C VAL A 99 6.84 -3.93 6.22
N ALA A 100 6.77 -3.19 7.31
CA ALA A 100 6.17 -1.87 7.36
C ALA A 100 7.21 -0.83 7.79
N VAL A 101 7.15 0.38 7.25
CA VAL A 101 8.11 1.45 7.56
C VAL A 101 7.41 2.60 8.27
N SER A 102 8.01 3.08 9.36
CA SER A 102 7.60 4.31 10.05
C SER A 102 8.85 5.13 10.39
N GLY A 103 8.92 6.35 9.85
CA GLY A 103 10.08 7.23 10.00
C GLY A 103 11.37 6.56 9.50
N ASP A 104 12.35 6.50 10.39
CA ASP A 104 13.68 5.93 10.14
C ASP A 104 13.78 4.45 10.52
N TYR A 105 12.65 3.76 10.69
CA TYR A 105 12.63 2.35 11.06
C TYR A 105 11.78 1.50 10.11
N GLY A 106 12.31 0.32 9.76
CA GLY A 106 11.57 -0.78 9.15
C GLY A 106 11.25 -1.86 10.18
N TYR A 107 10.01 -2.33 10.20
CA TYR A 107 9.49 -3.35 11.10
C TYR A 107 9.19 -4.59 10.27
N VAL A 108 9.98 -5.65 10.43
CA VAL A 108 9.97 -6.84 9.58
C VAL A 108 9.36 -8.01 10.33
N ALA A 109 8.29 -8.58 9.77
CA ALA A 109 7.75 -9.86 10.19
C ALA A 109 8.66 -10.98 9.67
N ALA A 110 9.46 -11.57 10.55
CA ALA A 110 10.59 -12.44 10.21
C ALA A 110 10.30 -13.94 10.40
N GLY A 111 9.06 -14.39 10.17
CA GLY A 111 8.66 -15.78 10.35
C GLY A 111 8.84 -16.23 11.79
N SER A 112 9.55 -17.34 12.02
CA SER A 112 9.90 -17.82 13.36
C SER A 112 10.87 -16.89 14.10
N GLY A 113 11.51 -15.95 13.41
CA GLY A 113 12.35 -14.92 14.00
C GLY A 113 11.59 -13.81 14.74
N GLY A 114 10.26 -13.80 14.71
CA GLY A 114 9.42 -12.79 15.36
C GLY A 114 9.42 -11.45 14.62
N LEU A 115 9.44 -10.34 15.35
CA LEU A 115 9.51 -8.98 14.81
C LEU A 115 10.96 -8.46 14.87
N LYS A 116 11.51 -8.04 13.73
CA LYS A 116 12.82 -7.35 13.67
C LYS A 116 12.62 -5.87 13.37
N ILE A 117 13.36 -5.01 14.06
CA ILE A 117 13.34 -3.56 13.84
C ILE A 117 14.69 -3.20 13.23
N VAL A 118 14.63 -2.62 12.04
CA VAL A 118 15.78 -2.21 11.25
C VAL A 118 15.84 -0.69 11.25
N ALA A 119 16.93 -0.12 11.73
CA ALA A 119 17.21 1.29 11.51
C ALA A 119 17.55 1.52 10.04
N LEU A 120 16.88 2.50 9.45
CA LEU A 120 17.08 2.97 8.09
C LEU A 120 17.84 4.29 8.21
N SER A 121 19.15 4.27 7.94
CA SER A 121 19.95 5.52 7.92
C SER A 121 19.28 6.57 7.04
N SER A 122 19.51 7.85 7.32
CA SER A 122 18.95 8.96 6.53
C SER A 122 19.27 8.83 5.03
N ASP A 123 20.45 8.30 4.71
CA ASP A 123 20.92 8.06 3.34
C ASP A 123 20.59 6.66 2.80
N ARG A 124 19.99 5.78 3.62
CA ARG A 124 19.57 4.41 3.31
C ARG A 124 20.68 3.44 2.88
N ARG A 125 21.97 3.77 3.10
CA ARG A 125 23.11 2.92 2.69
C ARG A 125 23.56 1.93 3.76
N THR A 126 23.21 2.15 5.02
CA THR A 126 23.73 1.36 6.14
C THR A 126 22.61 0.85 7.05
N PRO A 127 21.61 0.11 6.52
CA PRO A 127 20.55 -0.45 7.34
C PRO A 127 21.12 -1.48 8.34
N SER A 128 20.62 -1.48 9.57
CA SER A 128 21.05 -2.42 10.61
C SER A 128 19.88 -2.84 11.49
N ILE A 129 19.88 -4.08 11.98
CA ILE A 129 18.90 -4.53 12.97
C ILE A 129 19.28 -3.92 14.31
N VAL A 130 18.38 -3.12 14.88
CA VAL A 130 18.60 -2.39 16.14
C VAL A 130 17.77 -2.93 17.31
N ALA A 131 16.71 -3.70 17.02
CA ALA A 131 15.95 -4.41 18.02
C ALA A 131 15.27 -5.64 17.43
N SER A 132 14.89 -6.57 18.32
CA SER A 132 14.17 -7.78 17.99
C SER A 132 13.21 -8.12 19.12
N LEU A 133 12.03 -8.59 18.76
CA LEU A 133 11.06 -9.16 19.69
C LEU A 133 10.67 -10.55 19.21
N ASN A 134 10.99 -11.56 20.01
CA ASN A 134 10.55 -12.93 19.75
C ASN A 134 9.03 -13.00 19.96
N LEU A 135 8.34 -13.63 19.03
CA LEU A 135 6.89 -13.82 19.08
C LEU A 135 6.59 -15.31 18.96
N SER A 136 5.53 -15.76 19.62
CA SER A 136 5.00 -17.10 19.38
C SER A 136 4.38 -17.17 17.98
N GLY A 137 4.53 -18.32 17.33
CA GLY A 137 4.05 -18.53 15.96
C GLY A 137 4.92 -17.85 14.89
N ASN A 138 4.47 -17.92 13.63
CA ASN A 138 5.21 -17.37 12.50
C ASN A 138 4.71 -15.96 12.18
N ALA A 139 5.58 -14.95 12.33
CA ALA A 139 5.29 -13.58 11.91
C ALA A 139 5.17 -13.51 10.38
N ASN A 140 3.94 -13.42 9.88
CA ASN A 140 3.58 -13.50 8.47
C ASN A 140 3.28 -12.14 7.83
N ALA A 141 2.73 -11.21 8.60
CA ALA A 141 2.41 -9.85 8.15
C ALA A 141 2.54 -8.85 9.30
N VAL A 142 2.82 -7.59 8.97
CA VAL A 142 2.91 -6.51 9.96
C VAL A 142 2.26 -5.23 9.45
N THR A 143 1.37 -4.65 10.26
CA THR A 143 0.76 -3.34 9.99
C THR A 143 1.02 -2.38 11.14
N LEU A 144 1.34 -1.13 10.84
CA LEU A 144 1.61 -0.09 11.83
C LEU A 144 0.43 0.89 11.92
N VAL A 145 -0.02 1.19 13.14
CA VAL A 145 -0.99 2.25 13.43
C VAL A 145 -0.55 3.02 14.66
N GLY A 146 -0.22 4.30 14.49
CA GLY A 146 0.32 5.14 15.56
C GLY A 146 1.61 4.53 16.13
N SER A 147 1.67 4.35 17.44
CA SER A 147 2.77 3.73 18.17
C SER A 147 2.62 2.21 18.36
N ARG A 148 1.76 1.55 17.57
CA ARG A 148 1.53 0.10 17.66
C ARG A 148 1.87 -0.62 16.36
N ALA A 149 2.47 -1.80 16.49
CA ALA A 149 2.60 -2.79 15.44
C ALA A 149 1.64 -3.94 15.68
N TYR A 150 0.94 -4.36 14.63
CA TYR A 150 0.02 -5.49 14.63
C TYR A 150 0.60 -6.58 13.74
N VAL A 151 0.86 -7.76 14.30
CA VAL A 151 1.52 -8.85 13.60
C VAL A 151 0.57 -10.03 13.48
N ALA A 152 0.29 -10.45 12.24
CA ALA A 152 -0.35 -11.74 11.99
C ALA A 152 0.71 -12.83 12.20
N ALA A 153 0.50 -13.69 13.20
CA ALA A 153 1.50 -14.58 13.78
C ALA A 153 1.20 -16.08 13.53
N GLY A 154 0.61 -16.40 12.38
CA GLY A 154 0.29 -17.78 12.03
C GLY A 154 -0.68 -18.39 13.03
N SER A 155 -0.36 -19.58 13.55
CA SER A 155 -1.21 -20.29 14.52
C SER A 155 -1.36 -19.58 15.87
N ALA A 156 -0.48 -18.62 16.19
CA ALA A 156 -0.61 -17.80 17.40
C ALA A 156 -1.65 -16.67 17.26
N GLY A 157 -2.20 -16.45 16.06
CA GLY A 157 -3.21 -15.44 15.80
C GLY A 157 -2.64 -14.05 15.60
N LEU A 158 -3.12 -13.06 16.36
CA LEU A 158 -2.75 -11.65 16.24
C LEU A 158 -1.95 -11.20 17.46
N HIS A 159 -0.79 -10.58 17.26
CA HIS A 159 -0.03 -9.90 18.29
C HIS A 159 -0.13 -8.38 18.14
N VAL A 160 -0.29 -7.68 19.26
CA VAL A 160 -0.26 -6.21 19.33
C VAL A 160 0.96 -5.78 20.14
N ILE A 161 1.81 -4.95 19.55
CA ILE A 161 3.13 -4.62 20.06
C ILE A 161 3.26 -3.11 20.18
N ASP A 162 3.75 -2.64 21.32
CA ASP A 162 4.17 -1.27 21.53
C ASP A 162 5.50 -1.03 20.82
N ILE A 163 5.52 -0.02 19.96
CA ILE A 163 6.71 0.44 19.22
C ILE A 163 6.97 1.93 19.46
N THR A 164 6.46 2.49 20.56
CA THR A 164 6.73 3.88 20.97
C THR A 164 8.24 4.14 21.05
N ASN A 165 8.98 3.18 21.60
CA ASN A 165 10.42 3.11 21.49
C ASN A 165 10.81 1.96 20.56
N ALA A 166 11.28 2.29 19.35
CA ALA A 166 11.71 1.32 18.35
C ALA A 166 12.87 0.42 18.81
N LEU A 167 13.67 0.88 19.77
CA LEU A 167 14.79 0.12 20.34
C LEU A 167 14.36 -0.83 21.48
N ALA A 168 13.15 -0.65 22.00
CA ALA A 168 12.59 -1.46 23.09
C ALA A 168 11.13 -1.84 22.80
N PRO A 169 10.86 -2.59 21.71
CA PRO A 169 9.52 -3.05 21.39
C PRO A 169 8.99 -4.00 22.47
N ARG A 170 7.70 -3.93 22.79
CA ARG A 170 7.09 -4.79 23.82
C ARG A 170 5.74 -5.34 23.39
N LEU A 171 5.53 -6.64 23.57
CA LEU A 171 4.21 -7.25 23.37
C LEU A 171 3.21 -6.69 24.39
N LEU A 172 2.12 -6.09 23.89
CA LEU A 172 1.01 -5.60 24.71
C LEU A 172 -0.04 -6.69 24.96
N GLY A 173 -0.27 -7.55 23.97
CA GLY A 173 -1.17 -8.68 24.11
C GLY A 173 -1.31 -9.48 22.82
N SER A 174 -1.96 -10.62 22.95
CA SER A 174 -2.13 -11.62 21.90
C SER A 174 -3.58 -12.06 21.82
N PHE A 175 -4.05 -12.38 20.62
CA PHE A 175 -5.41 -12.83 20.36
C PHE A 175 -5.41 -14.05 19.46
N ALA A 176 -5.91 -15.17 19.95
CA ALA A 176 -6.02 -16.40 19.18
C ALA A 176 -7.19 -16.29 18.20
N THR A 177 -6.88 -16.23 16.90
CA THR A 177 -7.89 -16.17 15.83
C THR A 177 -8.52 -17.52 15.51
N GLY A 178 -8.11 -18.61 16.18
CA GLY A 178 -8.58 -19.97 15.93
C GLY A 178 -8.15 -20.59 14.59
N GLY A 179 -7.33 -19.88 13.82
CA GLY A 179 -6.80 -20.31 12.52
C GLY A 179 -5.45 -19.65 12.23
N ASN A 180 -4.84 -20.00 11.10
CA ASN A 180 -3.55 -19.42 10.72
C ASN A 180 -3.72 -17.98 10.25
N ALA A 181 -3.25 -17.02 11.05
CA ALA A 181 -3.23 -15.60 10.70
C ALA A 181 -2.13 -15.30 9.67
N MET A 182 -2.54 -14.87 8.48
CA MET A 182 -1.65 -14.67 7.32
C MET A 182 -1.47 -13.20 6.93
N GLY A 183 -2.48 -12.37 7.21
CA GLY A 183 -2.51 -10.95 6.87
C GLY A 183 -3.29 -10.17 7.90
N VAL A 184 -2.90 -8.92 8.13
CA VAL A 184 -3.62 -8.00 9.03
C VAL A 184 -3.62 -6.60 8.45
N LYS A 185 -4.76 -5.91 8.57
CA LYS A 185 -4.93 -4.48 8.35
C LYS A 185 -5.73 -3.89 9.50
N VAL A 186 -5.45 -2.64 9.86
CA VAL A 186 -6.08 -2.00 11.03
C VAL A 186 -6.55 -0.60 10.67
N VAL A 187 -7.81 -0.32 10.99
CA VAL A 187 -8.46 1.00 10.85
C VAL A 187 -8.97 1.42 12.22
N GLY A 188 -8.37 2.47 12.78
CA GLY A 188 -8.67 2.89 14.16
C GLY A 188 -8.39 1.77 15.16
N THR A 189 -9.42 1.32 15.86
CA THR A 189 -9.39 0.22 16.84
C THR A 189 -9.91 -1.11 16.29
N THR A 190 -10.09 -1.22 14.98
CA THR A 190 -10.64 -2.40 14.31
C THR A 190 -9.56 -3.07 13.48
N ALA A 191 -9.20 -4.30 13.83
CA ALA A 191 -8.28 -5.14 13.06
C ALA A 191 -9.07 -6.11 12.17
N PHE A 192 -8.69 -6.17 10.90
CA PHE A 192 -9.16 -7.13 9.92
C PHE A 192 -8.04 -8.14 9.71
N VAL A 193 -8.30 -9.41 10.02
CA VAL A 193 -7.31 -10.48 10.03
C VAL A 193 -7.72 -11.58 9.07
N ALA A 194 -6.85 -11.87 8.10
CA ALA A 194 -6.94 -13.07 7.28
C ALA A 194 -6.53 -14.27 8.13
N SER A 195 -7.48 -15.14 8.50
CA SER A 195 -7.27 -16.29 9.39
C SER A 195 -7.89 -17.56 8.80
N GLY A 196 -7.04 -18.45 8.27
CA GLY A 196 -7.50 -19.65 7.56
C GLY A 196 -8.40 -19.31 6.37
N PRO A 197 -9.65 -19.83 6.30
CA PRO A 197 -10.61 -19.49 5.25
C PRO A 197 -11.42 -18.21 5.52
N ASN A 198 -11.12 -17.50 6.62
CA ASN A 198 -11.96 -16.44 7.15
C ASN A 198 -11.29 -15.06 7.06
N LEU A 199 -12.14 -14.04 6.91
CA LEU A 199 -11.85 -12.67 7.32
C LEU A 199 -12.44 -12.47 8.72
N GLN A 200 -11.59 -12.30 9.74
CA GLN A 200 -12.01 -11.97 11.10
C GLN A 200 -11.88 -10.49 11.38
N VAL A 201 -12.87 -9.93 12.08
CA VAL A 201 -12.83 -8.58 12.60
C VAL A 201 -12.64 -8.64 14.10
N VAL A 202 -11.61 -7.98 14.61
CA VAL A 202 -11.24 -7.98 16.02
C VAL A 202 -11.20 -6.54 16.53
N ASN A 203 -11.84 -6.28 17.66
CA ASN A 203 -11.70 -5.03 18.38
C ASN A 203 -10.38 -5.07 19.17
N VAL A 204 -9.48 -4.15 18.83
CA VAL A 204 -8.13 -4.04 19.39
C VAL A 204 -7.92 -2.78 20.22
N SER A 205 -9.02 -2.16 20.68
CA SER A 205 -8.99 -0.98 21.56
C SER A 205 -8.19 -1.25 22.84
N ASN A 206 -8.44 -2.42 23.47
CA ASN A 206 -7.69 -2.94 24.59
C ASN A 206 -6.84 -4.17 24.18
N PRO A 207 -5.51 -4.03 24.00
CA PRO A 207 -4.65 -5.14 23.57
C PRO A 207 -4.63 -6.35 24.51
N THR A 208 -4.93 -6.18 25.80
CA THR A 208 -4.96 -7.29 26.77
C THR A 208 -6.33 -7.97 26.87
N ALA A 209 -7.36 -7.38 26.26
CA ALA A 209 -8.73 -7.88 26.28
C ALA A 209 -9.40 -7.65 24.91
N MET A 210 -8.78 -8.19 23.85
CA MET A 210 -9.31 -8.13 22.50
C MET A 210 -10.52 -9.06 22.34
N ILE A 211 -11.48 -8.67 21.49
CA ILE A 211 -12.69 -9.46 21.23
C ILE A 211 -12.99 -9.55 19.73
N THR A 212 -13.48 -10.71 19.29
CA THR A 212 -14.04 -10.85 17.94
C THR A 212 -15.31 -10.01 17.82
N VAL A 213 -15.39 -9.20 16.77
CA VAL A 213 -16.59 -8.44 16.41
C VAL A 213 -17.44 -9.25 15.44
N SER A 214 -16.81 -9.81 14.40
CA SER A 214 -17.47 -10.66 13.41
C SER A 214 -16.47 -11.58 12.71
N THR A 215 -16.98 -12.59 12.02
CA THR A 215 -16.21 -13.49 11.17
C THR A 215 -16.99 -13.73 9.90
N LEU A 216 -16.35 -13.53 8.75
CA LEU A 216 -16.91 -13.86 7.44
C LEU A 216 -16.09 -15.00 6.82
N SER A 217 -16.75 -16.09 6.47
CA SER A 217 -16.13 -17.14 5.65
C SER A 217 -15.98 -16.62 4.22
N ILE A 218 -14.74 -16.52 3.76
CA ILE A 218 -14.42 -16.02 2.41
C ILE A 218 -14.39 -17.18 1.41
N GLY A 219 -14.05 -18.38 1.89
CA GLY A 219 -13.75 -19.54 1.06
C GLY A 219 -12.31 -19.52 0.53
N GLY A 220 -11.74 -20.72 0.32
CA GLY A 220 -10.33 -20.86 -0.06
C GLY A 220 -9.37 -20.57 1.11
N THR A 221 -8.10 -20.30 0.79
CA THR A 221 -7.10 -19.86 1.77
C THR A 221 -6.90 -18.37 1.67
N VAL A 222 -7.15 -17.63 2.76
CA VAL A 222 -6.98 -16.18 2.78
C VAL A 222 -5.55 -15.82 3.13
N TRP A 223 -4.83 -15.19 2.19
CA TRP A 223 -3.41 -14.88 2.33
C TRP A 223 -3.15 -13.46 2.81
N ASN A 224 -3.93 -12.50 2.34
CA ASN A 224 -3.75 -11.08 2.64
C ASN A 224 -5.04 -10.30 2.32
N LEU A 225 -5.03 -9.04 2.68
CA LEU A 225 -6.11 -8.10 2.46
C LEU A 225 -5.61 -6.66 2.40
N ASP A 226 -6.39 -5.82 1.75
CA ASP A 226 -6.25 -4.37 1.83
C ASP A 226 -7.59 -3.72 2.15
N ILE A 227 -7.57 -2.56 2.78
CA ILE A 227 -8.76 -1.87 3.28
C ILE A 227 -8.80 -0.45 2.71
N ASP A 228 -9.96 -0.07 2.18
CA ASP A 228 -10.30 1.29 1.81
C ASP A 228 -11.42 1.80 2.74
N PRO A 229 -11.06 2.53 3.81
CA PRO A 229 -12.04 3.06 4.76
C PRO A 229 -12.97 4.10 4.13
N SER A 230 -12.55 4.79 3.06
CA SER A 230 -13.35 5.84 2.44
C SER A 230 -14.55 5.28 1.67
N ARG A 231 -14.43 4.03 1.22
CA ARG A 231 -15.49 3.30 0.50
C ARG A 231 -16.12 2.19 1.32
N ASN A 232 -15.72 2.04 2.59
CA ASN A 232 -16.11 0.90 3.42
C ASN A 232 -15.85 -0.44 2.71
N LEU A 233 -14.67 -0.61 2.13
CA LEU A 233 -14.31 -1.80 1.36
C LEU A 233 -13.10 -2.53 1.93
N ALA A 234 -13.18 -3.86 1.97
CA ALA A 234 -12.04 -4.74 2.07
C ALA A 234 -11.89 -5.55 0.78
N LEU A 235 -10.70 -5.58 0.20
CA LEU A 235 -10.35 -6.57 -0.81
C LEU A 235 -9.50 -7.66 -0.18
N VAL A 236 -9.91 -8.90 -0.39
CA VAL A 236 -9.33 -10.08 0.23
C VAL A 236 -8.72 -10.97 -0.85
N ALA A 237 -7.43 -11.30 -0.69
CA ALA A 237 -6.70 -12.23 -1.55
C ALA A 237 -6.89 -13.66 -1.03
N ALA A 238 -7.71 -14.44 -1.72
CA ALA A 238 -8.21 -15.74 -1.29
C ALA A 238 -7.58 -16.93 -2.05
N GLY A 239 -6.31 -16.80 -2.45
CA GLY A 239 -5.57 -17.86 -3.13
C GLY A 239 -6.20 -18.22 -4.47
N SER A 240 -6.45 -19.51 -4.72
CA SER A 240 -7.12 -20.00 -5.94
C SER A 240 -8.56 -19.53 -6.11
N SER A 241 -9.16 -18.98 -5.06
CA SER A 241 -10.47 -18.31 -5.15
C SER A 241 -10.36 -16.91 -5.76
N GLY A 242 -9.17 -16.35 -5.92
CA GLY A 242 -8.95 -15.02 -6.49
C GLY A 242 -9.20 -13.89 -5.49
N ILE A 243 -9.78 -12.78 -5.95
CA ILE A 243 -10.10 -11.62 -5.12
C ILE A 243 -11.58 -11.63 -4.71
N ARG A 244 -11.84 -11.24 -3.47
CA ARG A 244 -13.18 -11.06 -2.88
C ARG A 244 -13.33 -9.64 -2.39
N ALA A 245 -14.38 -8.95 -2.81
CA ALA A 245 -14.76 -7.64 -2.29
C ALA A 245 -15.78 -7.79 -1.17
N VAL A 246 -15.47 -7.23 -0.01
CA VAL A 246 -16.29 -7.28 1.19
C VAL A 246 -16.65 -5.86 1.61
N ASP A 247 -17.93 -5.60 1.78
CA ASP A 247 -18.45 -4.39 2.39
C ASP A 247 -18.24 -4.46 3.90
N ILE A 248 -17.54 -3.45 4.43
CA ILE A 248 -17.17 -3.32 5.83
C ILE A 248 -17.87 -2.12 6.50
N SER A 249 -18.95 -1.60 5.88
CA SER A 249 -19.72 -0.47 6.44
C SER A 249 -20.33 -0.79 7.81
N ASN A 250 -20.74 -2.05 8.00
CA ASN A 250 -21.08 -2.61 9.30
C ASN A 250 -20.10 -3.72 9.67
N VAL A 251 -19.12 -3.39 10.50
CA VAL A 251 -18.08 -4.34 10.94
C VAL A 251 -18.61 -5.50 11.80
N ALA A 252 -19.83 -5.42 12.32
CA ALA A 252 -20.51 -6.52 13.01
C ALA A 252 -21.25 -7.47 12.06
N ALA A 253 -21.52 -7.04 10.82
CA ALA A 253 -22.23 -7.81 9.80
C ALA A 253 -21.62 -7.58 8.42
N LEU A 254 -20.47 -8.21 8.18
CA LEU A 254 -19.76 -8.12 6.91
C LEU A 254 -20.57 -8.71 5.75
N VAL A 255 -20.51 -8.09 4.57
CA VAL A 255 -21.24 -8.56 3.37
C VAL A 255 -20.27 -8.78 2.21
N LEU A 256 -20.26 -9.99 1.64
CA LEU A 256 -19.54 -10.24 0.39
C LEU A 256 -20.30 -9.59 -0.78
N ARG A 257 -19.64 -8.71 -1.53
CA ARG A 257 -20.24 -7.93 -2.63
C ARG A 257 -19.95 -8.51 -4.00
N GLY A 258 -18.70 -8.93 -4.20
CA GLY A 258 -18.24 -9.35 -5.51
C GLY A 258 -17.00 -10.20 -5.43
N GLN A 259 -16.71 -10.86 -6.55
CA GLN A 259 -15.54 -11.69 -6.70
C GLN A 259 -14.99 -11.60 -8.11
N VAL A 260 -13.70 -11.81 -8.25
CA VAL A 260 -13.06 -12.06 -9.53
C VAL A 260 -12.05 -13.18 -9.36
N LEU A 261 -12.17 -14.19 -10.22
CA LEU A 261 -11.18 -15.25 -10.27
C LEU A 261 -9.89 -14.68 -10.84
N THR A 262 -8.79 -15.04 -10.18
CA THR A 262 -7.43 -14.82 -10.69
C THR A 262 -6.73 -16.18 -10.73
N GLY A 263 -5.41 -16.23 -10.85
CA GLY A 263 -4.67 -17.49 -10.69
C GLY A 263 -4.65 -17.94 -9.23
N ASP A 264 -3.68 -17.44 -8.47
CA ASP A 264 -3.55 -17.70 -7.03
C ASP A 264 -3.16 -16.41 -6.30
N ALA A 265 -4.17 -15.69 -5.79
CA ALA A 265 -4.01 -14.38 -5.18
C ALA A 265 -3.37 -14.48 -3.78
N ARG A 266 -2.14 -13.94 -3.65
CA ARG A 266 -1.34 -13.96 -2.41
C ARG A 266 -1.25 -12.60 -1.71
N GLY A 267 -1.50 -11.53 -2.44
CA GLY A 267 -1.44 -10.16 -1.95
C GLY A 267 -2.31 -9.25 -2.80
N VAL A 268 -2.85 -8.19 -2.21
CA VAL A 268 -3.65 -7.18 -2.91
C VAL A 268 -3.33 -5.80 -2.35
N ALA A 269 -3.31 -4.79 -3.22
CA ALA A 269 -3.18 -3.39 -2.86
C ALA A 269 -4.15 -2.56 -3.71
N MET A 270 -4.88 -1.63 -3.09
CA MET A 270 -5.83 -0.74 -3.74
C MET A 270 -5.25 0.65 -4.00
N ARG A 271 -5.63 1.24 -5.13
CA ARG A 271 -5.38 2.65 -5.44
C ARG A 271 -6.44 3.20 -6.38
N GLY A 272 -7.17 4.22 -5.93
CA GLY A 272 -8.25 4.79 -6.73
C GLY A 272 -9.25 3.71 -7.09
N ASN A 273 -9.62 3.57 -8.35
CA ASN A 273 -10.56 2.55 -8.81
C ASN A 273 -9.89 1.24 -9.24
N TYR A 274 -8.63 1.02 -8.86
CA TYR A 274 -7.88 -0.17 -9.26
C TYR A 274 -7.34 -0.94 -8.07
N ALA A 275 -7.25 -2.25 -8.23
CA ALA A 275 -6.52 -3.15 -7.34
C ALA A 275 -5.41 -3.87 -8.11
N TYR A 276 -4.29 -4.08 -7.42
CA TYR A 276 -3.13 -4.80 -7.93
C TYR A 276 -2.88 -6.02 -7.07
N VAL A 277 -2.80 -7.17 -7.70
CA VAL A 277 -2.74 -8.48 -7.06
C VAL A 277 -1.39 -9.10 -7.35
N ALA A 278 -0.72 -9.55 -6.28
CA ALA A 278 0.36 -10.50 -6.40
C ALA A 278 -0.26 -11.88 -6.63
N ASP A 279 -0.19 -12.35 -7.86
CA ASP A 279 -0.82 -13.58 -8.33
C ASP A 279 0.26 -14.59 -8.63
N TYR A 280 0.31 -15.70 -7.90
CA TYR A 280 1.40 -16.67 -8.00
C TYR A 280 1.52 -17.26 -9.42
N ASN A 281 0.40 -17.47 -10.13
CA ASN A 281 0.43 -18.02 -11.49
C ASN A 281 0.66 -16.95 -12.56
N ASN A 282 0.25 -15.71 -12.30
CA ASN A 282 0.25 -14.63 -13.28
C ASN A 282 1.21 -13.48 -12.94
N SER A 283 2.13 -13.67 -11.99
CA SER A 283 3.00 -12.66 -11.38
C SER A 283 2.24 -11.45 -10.80
N THR A 284 1.69 -10.60 -11.67
CA THR A 284 0.85 -9.46 -11.31
C THR A 284 -0.43 -9.42 -12.13
N THR A 285 -1.54 -9.16 -11.43
CA THR A 285 -2.88 -9.04 -12.00
C THR A 285 -3.49 -7.70 -11.58
N SER A 286 -4.11 -6.97 -12.50
CA SER A 286 -4.83 -5.73 -12.21
C SER A 286 -6.33 -5.88 -12.40
N ILE A 287 -7.09 -5.23 -11.52
CA ILE A 287 -8.55 -5.35 -11.43
C ILE A 287 -9.16 -3.95 -11.32
N ASP A 288 -10.23 -3.71 -12.06
CA ASP A 288 -11.12 -2.56 -11.87
C ASP A 288 -12.10 -2.84 -10.72
N ILE A 289 -12.11 -1.93 -9.76
CA ILE A 289 -12.93 -1.99 -8.54
C ILE A 289 -13.92 -0.81 -8.49
N THR A 290 -14.26 -0.21 -9.63
CA THR A 290 -15.28 0.85 -9.73
C THR A 290 -16.67 0.31 -9.35
N ASN A 291 -17.04 -0.88 -9.82
CA ASN A 291 -18.27 -1.56 -9.45
C ASN A 291 -17.98 -2.76 -8.54
N LEU A 292 -18.26 -2.60 -7.25
CA LEU A 292 -17.93 -3.63 -6.23
C LEU A 292 -18.76 -4.91 -6.35
N ASN A 293 -19.86 -4.89 -7.10
CA ASN A 293 -20.68 -6.07 -7.38
C ASN A 293 -20.23 -6.78 -8.68
N ALA A 294 -19.39 -6.14 -9.49
CA ALA A 294 -18.91 -6.66 -10.77
C ALA A 294 -17.44 -6.26 -10.98
N LEU A 295 -16.56 -6.85 -10.18
CA LEU A 295 -15.12 -6.65 -10.32
C LEU A 295 -14.65 -7.14 -11.69
N ALA A 296 -13.86 -6.34 -12.40
CA ALA A 296 -13.41 -6.68 -13.75
C ALA A 296 -11.89 -6.88 -13.79
N LEU A 297 -11.46 -8.01 -14.35
CA LEU A 297 -10.05 -8.26 -14.65
C LEU A 297 -9.63 -7.33 -15.81
N LEU A 298 -8.55 -6.57 -15.63
CA LEU A 298 -8.05 -5.65 -16.66
C LEU A 298 -6.88 -6.25 -17.43
N SER A 299 -5.83 -6.64 -16.70
CA SER A 299 -4.64 -7.23 -17.31
C SER A 299 -3.95 -8.19 -16.34
N SER A 300 -3.32 -9.20 -16.91
CA SER A 300 -2.38 -10.09 -16.23
C SER A 300 -1.06 -10.08 -17.00
N THR A 301 0.07 -10.09 -16.30
CA THR A 301 1.38 -10.18 -16.93
C THR A 301 1.94 -11.57 -16.69
N ALA A 302 1.74 -12.49 -17.65
CA ALA A 302 2.31 -13.83 -17.56
C ALA A 302 3.82 -13.78 -17.27
N GLU A 303 4.30 -14.77 -16.52
CA GLU A 303 5.68 -14.90 -16.06
C GLU A 303 6.67 -14.69 -17.22
N SER A 304 7.47 -13.62 -17.19
CA SER A 304 8.64 -13.57 -18.05
C SER A 304 9.58 -14.66 -17.56
N GLY A 305 9.74 -15.72 -18.35
CA GLY A 305 10.48 -16.93 -17.97
C GLY A 305 11.79 -16.63 -17.23
N ARG A 306 12.00 -17.35 -16.12
CA ARG A 306 13.23 -17.35 -15.30
C ARG A 306 13.89 -15.98 -15.16
N ILE A 307 13.36 -15.19 -14.23
CA ILE A 307 14.16 -14.13 -13.61
C ILE A 307 15.18 -14.85 -12.70
N PRO A 308 16.50 -14.85 -13.01
CA PRO A 308 17.49 -15.43 -12.10
C PRO A 308 17.38 -14.72 -10.75
N ALA A 309 17.60 -15.47 -9.66
CA ALA A 309 17.41 -15.12 -8.24
C ALA A 309 18.10 -13.83 -7.71
N ARG A 310 18.60 -12.97 -8.61
CA ARG A 310 19.21 -11.66 -8.36
C ARG A 310 18.35 -10.47 -8.81
N ARG A 311 17.15 -10.69 -9.34
CA ARG A 311 16.26 -9.60 -9.78
C ARG A 311 14.91 -9.72 -9.08
N CYS A 312 14.72 -8.89 -8.05
CA CYS A 312 13.43 -8.70 -7.41
C CYS A 312 12.50 -7.96 -8.38
N VAL A 313 11.47 -8.62 -8.91
CA VAL A 313 10.34 -7.93 -9.53
C VAL A 313 9.21 -7.95 -8.53
N VAL A 314 9.17 -6.93 -7.68
CA VAL A 314 7.89 -6.47 -7.17
C VAL A 314 7.88 -4.94 -7.15
N ARG A 315 6.84 -4.41 -7.80
CA ARG A 315 6.65 -2.99 -8.10
C ARG A 315 6.09 -2.29 -6.88
N LYS A 316 6.83 -1.30 -6.37
CA LYS A 316 6.49 -0.52 -5.17
C LYS A 316 5.44 0.54 -5.49
N PHE A 317 4.30 0.51 -4.80
CA PHE A 317 3.39 1.65 -4.69
C PHE A 317 3.87 2.57 -3.55
N ARG A 318 4.00 3.87 -3.85
CA ARG A 318 4.27 4.91 -2.84
C ARG A 318 3.07 5.85 -2.78
N LEU A 319 2.29 5.78 -1.71
CA LEU A 319 1.19 6.71 -1.42
C LEU A 319 1.08 6.91 0.10
N GLY A 320 1.31 8.13 0.56
CA GLY A 320 1.22 8.46 2.00
C GLY A 320 2.34 7.85 2.84
N ARG A 321 2.41 8.21 4.13
CA ARG A 321 3.47 7.83 5.08
C ARG A 321 3.52 6.32 5.44
N ARG A 322 3.21 5.41 4.52
CA ARG A 322 3.33 3.96 4.72
C ARG A 322 4.03 3.34 3.51
N CYS A 323 5.17 2.69 3.74
CA CYS A 323 5.79 1.84 2.72
C CYS A 323 5.23 0.43 2.86
N ALA A 324 4.69 -0.14 1.78
CA ALA A 324 4.59 -1.58 1.61
C ALA A 324 5.83 -2.03 0.83
N LEU A 325 6.54 -3.03 1.35
CA LEU A 325 7.63 -3.72 0.65
C LEU A 325 7.15 -5.13 0.33
N CYS A 326 7.72 -5.73 -0.68
CA CYS A 326 7.13 -6.91 -1.27
C CYS A 326 7.77 -8.21 -0.79
N LYS A 327 6.91 -9.22 -0.69
CA LYS A 327 7.08 -10.56 -0.13
C LYS A 327 7.88 -11.47 -1.08
N TRP A 328 8.86 -12.18 -0.54
CA TRP A 328 9.49 -13.36 -1.17
C TRP A 328 9.37 -14.56 -0.24
N ARG A 329 9.03 -15.72 -0.80
CA ARG A 329 9.18 -17.04 -0.20
C ARG A 329 10.30 -17.73 -0.97
N SER A 330 11.35 -18.22 -0.31
CA SER A 330 12.35 -19.07 -0.98
C SER A 330 11.90 -20.51 -0.89
N ASP A 331 11.77 -21.18 -2.03
CA ASP A 331 11.68 -22.63 -2.07
C ASP A 331 13.10 -23.20 -1.96
N ARG A 332 13.49 -23.55 -0.73
CA ARG A 332 14.26 -24.74 -0.36
C ARG A 332 13.92 -25.12 1.07
#